data_AF-A0AAE1RF59-F1
#
_entry.id   AF-A0AAE1RF59-F1
#
_cell.length_a   1.000
_cell.length_b   1.000
_cell.length_c   1.000
_cell.angle_alpha   90.00
_cell.angle_beta   90.00
_cell.angle_gamma   90.00
#
_symmetry.space_group_name_H-M   'P 1'
#
loop_
_entity.id
_entity.type
_entity.pdbx_description
1 polymer ?
#
loop_
_entity_poly.entity_id
_entity_poly.type
_entity_poly.pdbx_seq_one_letter_code
_entity_poly.pdbx_strand_id
1 'polypeptide(L)'
;MAVHKVSFLAHLLVLGVFLLVSTVEHADAKACTKECGNLGFAICPRSEGSSLRPICTNCCSGYKGCNYYSAGGTFICEGESDPKNPKACTLNCDPRIAYSTCPRSEGKTIIYPTGCTTCCTGYQGCYYFGKNGKFVCEGESARPEEAAYVS
;
A
#
# COMPACT_ATOMS: atom_id res chain seq x y z
N MET A 1 40.70 22.63 41.67
CA MET A 1 40.40 22.37 40.23
C MET A 1 40.16 20.88 39.94
N ALA A 2 39.38 20.17 40.77
CA ALA A 2 39.17 18.72 40.64
C ALA A 2 37.69 18.34 40.40
N VAL A 3 36.75 19.14 40.93
CA VAL A 3 35.30 18.88 40.84
C VAL A 3 34.76 19.07 39.40
N HIS A 4 35.38 19.96 38.61
CA HIS A 4 35.02 20.16 37.20
C HIS A 4 35.33 18.97 36.29
N LYS A 5 36.36 18.16 36.62
CA LYS A 5 36.77 17.03 35.77
C LYS A 5 35.79 15.85 35.85
N VAL A 6 35.24 15.60 37.04
CA VAL A 6 34.27 14.50 37.26
C VAL A 6 32.92 14.83 36.63
N SER A 7 32.48 16.09 36.78
CA SER A 7 31.24 16.58 36.16
C SER A 7 31.28 16.53 34.63
N PHE A 8 32.43 16.89 34.04
CA PHE A 8 32.64 16.83 32.59
C PHE A 8 32.63 15.39 32.06
N LEU A 9 33.27 14.46 32.78
CA LEU A 9 33.27 13.04 32.41
C LEU A 9 31.86 12.44 32.47
N ALA A 10 31.10 12.79 33.51
CA ALA A 10 29.71 12.35 33.64
C ALA A 10 28.82 12.91 32.52
N HIS A 11 28.98 14.18 32.14
CA HIS A 11 28.25 14.77 31.01
C HIS A 11 28.59 14.11 29.67
N LEU A 12 29.87 13.77 29.44
CA LEU A 12 30.28 13.05 28.22
C LEU A 12 29.69 11.64 28.16
N LEU A 13 29.59 10.94 29.29
CA LEU A 13 28.96 9.62 29.36
C LEU A 13 27.45 9.71 29.08
N VAL A 14 26.77 10.72 29.64
CA VAL A 14 25.34 10.96 29.38
C VAL A 14 25.11 11.30 27.90
N LEU A 15 25.89 12.23 27.33
CA LEU A 15 25.82 12.56 25.90
C LEU A 15 26.11 11.35 25.00
N GLY A 16 27.10 10.52 25.37
CA GLY A 16 27.42 9.29 24.66
C GLY A 16 26.26 8.29 24.64
N VAL A 17 25.56 8.12 25.78
CA VAL A 17 24.37 7.25 25.87
C VAL A 17 23.21 7.83 25.06
N PHE A 18 22.98 9.14 25.09
CA PHE A 18 21.95 9.78 24.26
C PHE A 18 22.21 9.62 22.75
N LEU A 19 23.47 9.70 22.32
CA LEU A 19 23.84 9.47 20.92
C LEU A 19 23.69 8.00 20.50
N LEU A 20 23.98 7.04 21.39
CA LEU A 20 23.77 5.61 21.13
C LEU A 20 22.29 5.23 21.02
N VAL A 21 21.40 5.92 21.76
CA VAL A 21 19.94 5.70 21.69
C VAL A 21 19.30 6.39 20.48
N SER A 22 19.99 7.38 19.88
CA SER A 22 19.50 8.12 18.72
C SER A 22 19.83 7.44 17.38
N THR A 23 19.83 6.10 17.31
CA THR A 23 19.78 5.41 16.03
C THR A 23 18.40 5.65 15.44
N VAL A 24 18.25 6.76 14.73
CA VAL A 24 17.09 7.03 13.89
C VAL A 24 17.09 5.93 12.84
N GLU A 25 16.24 4.93 13.02
CA GLU A 25 15.85 4.03 11.95
C GLU A 25 15.30 4.92 10.84
N HIS A 26 16.13 5.18 9.83
CA HIS A 26 15.64 5.80 8.62
C HIS A 26 14.69 4.76 8.03
N ALA A 27 13.39 5.06 8.04
CA ALA A 27 12.44 4.37 7.18
C ALA A 27 13.08 4.35 5.79
N ASP A 28 13.42 3.15 5.31
CA ASP A 28 14.23 2.93 4.11
C ASP A 28 13.41 3.35 2.89
N ALA A 29 13.39 4.66 2.65
CA ALA A 29 12.67 5.26 1.55
C ALA A 29 13.39 4.84 0.28
N LYS A 30 12.74 3.97 -0.49
CA LYS A 30 13.29 3.43 -1.72
C LYS A 30 13.87 4.54 -2.60
N ALA A 31 15.18 4.47 -2.85
CA ALA A 31 15.88 5.45 -3.66
C ALA A 31 15.48 5.30 -5.14
N CYS A 32 14.63 6.21 -5.62
CA CYS A 32 14.19 6.26 -7.01
C CYS A 32 14.89 7.38 -7.80
N THR A 33 15.01 7.20 -9.11
CA THR A 33 15.45 8.27 -10.01
C THR A 33 14.44 9.41 -10.03
N LYS A 34 14.89 10.62 -10.39
CA LYS A 34 14.03 11.81 -10.54
C LYS A 34 13.29 11.87 -11.88
N GLU A 35 13.19 10.74 -12.57
CA GLU A 35 12.49 10.65 -13.84
C GLU A 35 10.98 10.81 -13.63
N CYS A 36 10.33 11.58 -14.50
CA CYS A 36 8.87 11.67 -14.54
C CYS A 36 8.33 10.53 -15.40
N GLY A 37 7.57 9.62 -14.79
CA GLY A 37 6.94 8.51 -15.51
C GLY A 37 5.80 8.95 -16.41
N ASN A 38 5.43 8.07 -17.35
CA ASN A 38 4.37 8.30 -18.34
C ASN A 38 3.39 7.12 -18.39
N LEU A 39 3.00 6.64 -17.20
CA LEU A 39 2.03 5.57 -17.04
C LEU A 39 0.60 6.11 -17.32
N GLY A 40 -0.36 5.20 -17.49
CA GLY A 40 -1.76 5.52 -17.74
C GLY A 40 -2.57 5.53 -16.44
N PHE A 41 -2.75 4.35 -15.87
CA PHE A 41 -3.51 4.13 -14.63
C PHE A 41 -2.87 3.01 -13.80
N ALA A 42 -3.33 2.86 -12.57
CA ALA A 42 -2.97 1.72 -11.73
C ALA A 42 -4.20 1.11 -11.05
N ILE A 43 -4.13 -0.20 -10.82
CA ILE A 43 -5.10 -0.97 -10.05
C ILE A 43 -4.44 -1.40 -8.75
N CYS A 44 -5.06 -1.14 -7.62
CA CYS A 44 -4.58 -1.53 -6.30
C CYS A 44 -5.67 -2.34 -5.60
N PRO A 45 -5.59 -3.68 -5.54
CA PRO A 45 -6.54 -4.46 -4.76
C PRO A 45 -6.53 -4.02 -3.29
N ARG A 46 -7.67 -3.53 -2.79
CA ARG A 46 -7.84 -3.11 -1.40
C ARG A 46 -9.14 -3.63 -0.80
N SER A 47 -9.16 -3.79 0.51
CA SER A 47 -10.39 -4.02 1.26
C SER A 47 -11.32 -2.84 1.07
N GLU A 48 -12.54 -3.10 0.59
CA GLU A 48 -13.55 -2.09 0.31
C GLU A 48 -14.90 -2.51 0.89
N GLY A 49 -15.75 -1.53 1.16
CA GLY A 49 -17.12 -1.75 1.63
C GLY A 49 -17.22 -2.07 3.11
N SER A 50 -18.46 -2.19 3.55
CA SER A 50 -18.81 -2.67 4.88
C SER A 50 -20.22 -3.28 4.85
N SER A 51 -20.63 -3.93 5.94
CA SER A 51 -22.00 -4.45 6.09
C SER A 51 -23.08 -3.37 5.92
N LEU A 52 -22.79 -2.12 6.28
CA LEU A 52 -23.72 -0.98 6.16
C LEU A 52 -23.61 -0.24 4.83
N ARG A 53 -22.47 -0.37 4.13
CA ARG A 53 -22.19 0.31 2.87
C ARG A 53 -21.61 -0.71 1.88
N PRO A 54 -22.47 -1.52 1.26
CA PRO A 54 -22.01 -2.59 0.39
C PRO A 54 -21.35 -2.06 -0.88
N ILE A 55 -20.35 -2.77 -1.39
CA ILE A 55 -19.72 -2.49 -2.68
C ILE A 55 -20.45 -3.16 -3.83
N CYS A 56 -20.45 -2.53 -5.01
CA CYS A 56 -20.87 -3.19 -6.24
C CYS A 56 -19.68 -3.92 -6.86
N THR A 57 -19.70 -5.25 -6.79
CA THR A 57 -18.71 -6.12 -7.44
C THR A 57 -19.31 -7.52 -7.63
N ASN A 58 -18.60 -8.41 -8.30
CA ASN A 58 -18.88 -9.83 -8.38
C ASN A 58 -17.58 -10.65 -8.28
N CYS A 59 -17.68 -11.96 -8.10
CA CYS A 59 -16.49 -12.82 -7.96
C CYS A 59 -15.57 -12.78 -9.18
N CYS A 60 -16.13 -12.63 -10.39
CA CYS A 60 -15.33 -12.54 -11.63
C CYS A 60 -14.45 -11.29 -11.63
N SER A 61 -15.01 -10.12 -11.29
CA SER A 61 -14.28 -8.84 -11.27
C SER A 61 -13.43 -8.67 -10.01
N GLY A 62 -13.75 -9.38 -8.94
CA GLY A 62 -13.00 -9.35 -7.70
C GLY A 62 -11.56 -9.81 -7.88
N TYR A 63 -10.63 -9.27 -7.10
CA TYR A 63 -9.20 -9.55 -7.28
C TYR A 63 -8.78 -10.86 -6.61
N LYS A 64 -7.92 -11.62 -7.27
CA LYS A 64 -7.24 -12.77 -6.66
C LYS A 64 -6.48 -12.36 -5.40
N GLY A 65 -6.51 -13.21 -4.37
CA GLY A 65 -5.97 -12.90 -3.05
C GLY A 65 -6.87 -12.01 -2.18
N CYS A 66 -8.02 -11.55 -2.68
CA CYS A 66 -9.04 -10.86 -1.89
C CYS A 66 -10.26 -11.77 -1.68
N ASN A 67 -10.76 -11.79 -0.46
CA ASN A 67 -11.97 -12.51 -0.08
C ASN A 67 -13.18 -11.57 -0.04
N TYR A 68 -14.33 -12.04 -0.51
CA TYR A 68 -15.57 -11.29 -0.56
C TYR A 68 -16.62 -11.90 0.37
N TYR A 69 -17.32 -11.06 1.10
CA TYR A 69 -18.21 -11.47 2.19
C TYR A 69 -19.58 -10.83 2.08
N SER A 70 -20.59 -11.50 2.62
CA SER A 70 -21.93 -10.94 2.80
C SER A 70 -21.98 -9.90 3.91
N ALA A 71 -23.09 -9.16 4.00
CA ALA A 71 -23.28 -8.20 5.09
C ALA A 71 -23.26 -8.85 6.50
N GLY A 72 -23.59 -10.15 6.59
CA GLY A 72 -23.50 -10.95 7.80
C GLY A 72 -22.12 -11.57 8.05
N GLY A 73 -21.12 -11.29 7.20
CA GLY A 73 -19.76 -11.82 7.33
C GLY A 73 -19.57 -13.25 6.82
N THR A 74 -20.53 -13.81 6.09
CA THR A 74 -20.38 -15.11 5.45
C THR A 74 -19.47 -14.99 4.23
N PHE A 75 -18.45 -15.85 4.14
CA PHE A 75 -17.58 -15.93 2.97
C PHE A 75 -18.37 -16.34 1.72
N ILE A 76 -18.20 -15.59 0.63
CA ILE A 76 -18.87 -15.84 -0.66
C ILE A 76 -17.89 -16.43 -1.67
N CYS A 77 -16.75 -15.78 -1.89
CA CYS A 77 -15.75 -16.20 -2.86
C CYS A 77 -14.41 -15.50 -2.63
N GLU A 78 -13.34 -16.11 -3.15
CA GLU A 78 -12.11 -15.40 -3.49
C GLU A 78 -12.29 -14.78 -4.90
N GLY A 79 -11.78 -13.57 -5.12
CA GLY A 79 -11.84 -12.93 -6.43
C GLY A 79 -11.07 -13.70 -7.50
N GLU A 80 -11.53 -13.63 -8.75
CA GLU A 80 -10.95 -14.38 -9.86
C GLU A 80 -10.07 -13.55 -10.80
N SER A 81 -10.16 -12.23 -10.73
CA SER A 81 -9.47 -11.28 -11.61
C SER A 81 -8.02 -11.13 -11.18
N ASP A 82 -7.09 -11.43 -12.08
CA ASP A 82 -5.67 -11.12 -11.87
C ASP A 82 -5.48 -9.61 -12.08
N PRO A 83 -5.01 -8.84 -11.08
CA PRO A 83 -4.85 -7.40 -11.25
C PRO A 83 -3.79 -7.02 -12.29
N LYS A 84 -2.90 -7.93 -12.72
CA LYS A 84 -1.96 -7.73 -13.85
C LYS A 84 -2.62 -7.96 -15.20
N ASN A 85 -3.69 -8.75 -15.24
CA ASN A 85 -4.46 -9.05 -16.45
C ASN A 85 -5.95 -9.20 -16.11
N PRO A 86 -6.66 -8.07 -15.89
CA PRO A 86 -8.03 -8.11 -15.39
C PRO A 86 -8.95 -8.88 -16.34
N LYS A 87 -9.80 -9.74 -15.76
CA LYS A 87 -10.79 -10.47 -16.56
C LYS A 87 -11.84 -9.51 -17.11
N ALA A 88 -12.28 -9.76 -18.34
CA ALA A 88 -13.47 -9.13 -18.89
C ALA A 88 -14.70 -9.76 -18.24
N CYS A 89 -15.31 -9.05 -17.29
CA CYS A 89 -16.49 -9.47 -16.56
C CYS A 89 -17.67 -8.54 -16.85
N THR A 90 -18.88 -9.02 -16.62
CA THR A 90 -20.06 -8.16 -16.64
C THR A 90 -20.02 -7.18 -15.47
N LEU A 91 -20.61 -5.99 -15.65
CA LEU A 91 -20.67 -4.94 -14.62
C LEU A 91 -21.82 -5.16 -13.61
N ASN A 92 -22.25 -6.41 -13.45
CA ASN A 92 -23.35 -6.76 -12.56
C ASN A 92 -22.82 -6.81 -11.11
N CYS A 93 -23.54 -6.20 -10.17
CA CYS A 93 -23.27 -6.36 -8.75
C CYS A 93 -23.87 -7.69 -8.26
N ASP A 94 -23.09 -8.55 -7.60
CA ASP A 94 -23.62 -9.71 -6.88
C ASP A 94 -24.25 -9.22 -5.57
N PRO A 95 -25.59 -9.33 -5.39
CA PRO A 95 -26.27 -8.79 -4.22
C PRO A 95 -25.89 -9.51 -2.91
N ARG A 96 -25.19 -10.64 -2.99
CA ARG A 96 -24.70 -11.38 -1.82
C ARG A 96 -23.41 -10.78 -1.26
N ILE A 97 -22.69 -9.97 -2.02
CA ILE A 97 -21.41 -9.38 -1.61
C ILE A 97 -21.67 -7.98 -1.02
N ALA A 98 -21.13 -7.74 0.17
CA ALA A 98 -21.16 -6.44 0.84
C ALA A 98 -19.77 -5.83 0.96
N TYR A 99 -18.75 -6.60 1.32
CA TYR A 99 -17.41 -6.06 1.49
C TYR A 99 -16.33 -7.07 1.09
N SER A 100 -15.12 -6.56 0.87
CA SER A 100 -13.94 -7.35 0.57
C SER A 100 -12.90 -7.22 1.69
N THR A 101 -12.06 -8.24 1.81
CA THR A 101 -10.84 -8.21 2.61
C THR A 101 -9.68 -8.64 1.73
N CYS A 102 -8.76 -7.71 1.51
CA CYS A 102 -7.53 -7.92 0.75
C CYS A 102 -6.31 -7.86 1.70
N PRO A 103 -5.12 -8.28 1.25
CA PRO A 103 -3.89 -8.18 2.04
C PRO A 103 -3.56 -6.75 2.46
N ARG A 104 -4.06 -5.75 1.70
CA ARG A 104 -3.93 -4.34 2.01
C ARG A 104 -5.31 -3.69 2.04
N SER A 105 -5.54 -2.77 2.98
CA SER A 105 -6.82 -2.06 3.15
C SER A 105 -6.75 -0.58 2.80
N GLU A 106 -5.57 0.03 2.89
CA GLU A 106 -5.45 1.48 2.84
C GLU A 106 -5.42 2.04 1.41
N GLY A 107 -6.00 3.24 1.26
CA GLY A 107 -6.00 4.13 0.10
C GLY A 107 -6.72 3.64 -1.17
N LYS A 108 -6.51 4.35 -2.28
CA LYS A 108 -7.33 4.20 -3.50
C LYS A 108 -7.12 2.86 -4.21
N THR A 109 -8.22 2.27 -4.70
CA THR A 109 -8.23 1.08 -5.55
C THR A 109 -7.88 1.35 -7.00
N ILE A 110 -8.14 2.56 -7.50
CA ILE A 110 -7.74 3.00 -8.84
C ILE A 110 -6.96 4.32 -8.72
N ILE A 111 -5.81 4.38 -9.39
CA ILE A 111 -5.01 5.60 -9.53
C ILE A 111 -5.09 6.04 -10.98
N TYR A 112 -5.78 7.14 -11.24
CA TYR A 112 -5.88 7.75 -12.56
C TYR A 112 -6.12 9.27 -12.44
N PRO A 113 -5.38 10.12 -13.16
CA PRO A 113 -4.15 9.80 -13.89
C PRO A 113 -2.98 9.47 -12.94
N THR A 114 -1.90 8.85 -13.44
CA THR A 114 -0.71 8.52 -12.63
C THR A 114 0.28 9.68 -12.47
N GLY A 115 0.11 10.80 -13.17
CA GLY A 115 1.07 11.91 -13.12
C GLY A 115 2.50 11.46 -13.48
N CYS A 116 3.48 11.87 -12.68
CA CYS A 116 4.90 11.48 -12.83
C CYS A 116 5.27 10.14 -12.17
N THR A 117 4.30 9.34 -11.71
CA THR A 117 4.62 8.05 -11.07
C THR A 117 5.37 7.12 -12.05
N THR A 118 6.44 6.50 -11.55
CA THR A 118 7.23 5.45 -12.21
C THR A 118 7.00 4.11 -11.50
N CYS A 119 7.55 3.01 -12.01
CA CYS A 119 7.50 1.73 -11.30
C CYS A 119 8.15 1.81 -9.91
N CYS A 120 9.28 2.51 -9.83
CA CYS A 120 9.99 2.69 -8.58
C CYS A 120 9.17 3.48 -7.55
N THR A 121 8.59 4.62 -7.95
CA THR A 121 7.82 5.50 -7.05
C THR A 121 6.38 5.02 -6.83
N GLY A 122 5.91 4.07 -7.65
CA GLY A 122 4.61 3.45 -7.50
C GLY A 122 4.53 2.59 -6.24
N TYR A 123 3.32 2.42 -5.70
CA TYR A 123 3.13 1.71 -4.43
C TYR A 123 3.13 0.19 -4.60
N GLN A 124 3.72 -0.53 -3.65
CA GLN A 124 3.63 -1.99 -3.61
C GLN A 124 2.17 -2.47 -3.52
N GLY A 125 1.86 -3.55 -4.23
CA GLY A 125 0.48 -4.03 -4.40
C GLY A 125 -0.41 -3.14 -5.25
N CYS A 126 0.16 -2.17 -5.97
CA CYS A 126 -0.48 -1.47 -7.07
C CYS A 126 0.16 -1.89 -8.39
N TYR A 127 -0.68 -2.24 -9.36
CA TYR A 127 -0.32 -2.75 -10.67
C TYR A 127 -0.55 -1.65 -11.71
N TYR A 128 0.54 -1.16 -12.28
CA TYR A 128 0.54 -0.01 -13.18
C TYR A 128 0.49 -0.43 -14.64
N PHE A 129 -0.29 0.33 -15.41
CA PHE A 129 -0.56 0.09 -16.81
C PHE A 129 -0.10 1.27 -17.65
N GLY A 130 0.39 1.00 -18.86
CA GLY A 130 0.70 2.02 -19.85
C GLY A 130 -0.57 2.67 -20.40
N LYS A 131 -0.41 3.77 -21.14
CA LYS A 131 -1.54 4.46 -21.81
C LYS A 131 -2.26 3.58 -22.85
N ASN A 132 -1.62 2.51 -23.30
CA ASN A 132 -2.19 1.50 -24.19
C ASN A 132 -2.96 0.38 -23.44
N GLY A 133 -3.11 0.48 -22.11
CA GLY A 133 -3.79 -0.53 -21.30
C GLY A 133 -2.99 -1.81 -21.03
N LYS A 134 -1.71 -1.87 -21.42
CA LYS A 134 -0.84 -3.03 -21.13
C LYS A 134 -0.20 -2.89 -19.76
N PHE A 135 -0.16 -3.98 -18.99
CA PHE A 135 0.57 -4.04 -17.72
C PHE A 135 2.05 -3.73 -17.92
N VAL A 136 2.60 -2.89 -17.04
CA VAL A 136 4.01 -2.47 -17.07
C VAL A 136 4.75 -3.03 -15.87
N CYS A 137 4.26 -2.78 -14.65
CA CYS A 137 4.96 -3.14 -13.42
C CYS A 137 4.04 -3.13 -12.21
N GLU A 138 4.44 -3.85 -11.16
CA GLU A 138 3.97 -3.60 -9.81
C GLU A 138 4.84 -2.52 -9.18
N GLY A 139 4.24 -1.60 -8.43
CA GLY A 139 4.98 -0.54 -7.75
C GLY A 139 5.93 -1.08 -6.70
N GLU A 140 6.99 -0.34 -6.40
CA GLU A 140 8.09 -0.81 -5.56
C GLU A 140 8.23 -0.05 -4.24
N SER A 141 7.64 1.14 -4.13
CA SER A 141 7.69 1.98 -2.93
C SER A 141 6.66 1.57 -1.89
N ALA A 142 7.03 1.64 -0.62
CA ALA A 142 6.07 1.50 0.48
C ALA A 142 5.04 2.64 0.45
N ARG A 143 3.83 2.39 0.96
CA ARG A 143 2.85 3.46 1.15
C ARG A 143 3.22 4.27 2.40
N PRO A 144 3.01 5.61 2.42
CA PRO A 144 3.36 6.44 3.59
C PRO A 144 2.71 6.00 4.92
N GLU A 145 1.53 5.37 4.91
CA GLU A 145 0.87 4.87 6.12
C GLU A 145 1.48 3.55 6.64
N GLU A 146 2.00 2.69 5.74
CA GLU A 146 2.70 1.45 6.08
C GLU A 146 4.06 1.74 6.74
N ALA A 147 4.68 2.88 6.44
CA ALA A 147 5.93 3.34 7.07
C ALA A 147 5.72 3.92 8.49
N ALA A 148 4.50 4.31 8.86
CA ALA A 148 4.20 4.92 10.16
C ALA A 148 3.88 3.89 11.28
N TYR A 149 3.55 2.66 10.91
CA TYR A 149 3.22 1.58 11.86
C TYR A 149 4.38 0.60 12.12
N VAL A 150 5.53 0.81 11.48
CA VAL A 150 6.79 0.08 11.75
C VAL A 150 7.72 0.91 12.66
N SER A 151 7.18 1.92 13.36
CA SER A 151 7.91 2.81 14.28
C SER A 151 7.77 2.40 15.74
#